data_AF-A0A1V1P182-F1
#
_entry.id   AF-A0A1V1P182-F1
#
_cell.length_a   1.000
_cell.length_b   1.000
_cell.length_c   1.000
_cell.angle_alpha   90.00
_cell.angle_beta   90.00
_cell.angle_gamma   90.00
#
_symmetry.space_group_name_H-M   'P 1'
#
loop_
_entity.id
_entity.type
_entity.pdbx_description
1 polymer ?
#
loop_
_entity_poly.entity_id
_entity_poly.type
_entity_poly.pdbx_seq_one_letter_code
_entity_poly.pdbx_strand_id
1 'polypeptide(L)'
;MTSKSNISTKTSASGKAGKITIKSLNIVLSENSTITSESTHTDSAGDAGDISISDNETIVLKNNSTITTKAASAGGGNISIQSEKNVYLENASITTHVTQGHDDAGSVNLSSEFVLLNKANIIAKADAGHGGDIFIVAEHFIQSSDSTLDASSKTGISGNIFIDSPNSKMDELTSALPTQPLKAENWIKRPCAKRLGGDASQLVVLPRDGIPTPLDDWHAMPPFIVESQHSLILQAVEYVKKGQFEDAIQLWNRVMLLFTPKETPFYQALDNLVYAYQATGHYRKAAALVALIPENDNINNELKKLINNRFADLFLSMGQLKAASIKLEKAKKNIKKYQKIKGNSRN
;
A
#
# COMPACT_ATOMS: atom_id res chain seq x y z
N MET A 1 21.51 -16.40 14.30
CA MET A 1 22.91 -16.74 13.98
C MET A 1 23.62 -15.49 13.51
N THR A 2 24.53 -14.95 14.32
CA THR A 2 25.31 -13.74 13.99
C THR A 2 26.81 -14.06 14.15
N SER A 3 27.69 -13.18 13.70
CA SER A 3 29.14 -13.26 13.94
C SER A 3 29.81 -14.53 13.41
N LYS A 4 29.63 -14.82 12.11
CA LYS A 4 30.22 -15.98 11.42
C LYS A 4 29.82 -17.34 12.02
N SER A 5 28.58 -17.47 12.49
CA SER A 5 28.05 -18.72 13.01
C SER A 5 27.88 -19.76 11.89
N ASN A 6 28.10 -21.05 12.18
CA ASN A 6 27.98 -22.12 11.19
C ASN A 6 27.12 -23.29 11.70
N ILE A 7 26.20 -23.79 10.87
CA ILE A 7 25.54 -25.09 11.02
C ILE A 7 25.94 -25.93 9.81
N SER A 8 26.61 -27.05 10.02
CA SER A 8 27.11 -27.85 8.90
C SER A 8 27.00 -29.35 9.11
N THR A 9 26.67 -30.06 8.04
CA THR A 9 26.89 -31.50 7.90
C THR A 9 27.84 -31.73 6.73
N LYS A 10 28.78 -32.66 6.87
CA LYS A 10 29.75 -32.97 5.82
C LYS A 10 30.09 -34.44 5.80
N THR A 11 30.15 -35.00 4.59
CA THR A 11 30.74 -36.30 4.32
C THR A 11 31.93 -36.14 3.38
N SER A 12 32.97 -36.92 3.66
CA SER A 12 34.19 -36.99 2.85
C SER A 12 34.42 -38.40 2.29
N ALA A 13 33.43 -39.28 2.45
CA ALA A 13 33.43 -40.66 1.97
C ALA A 13 32.24 -40.88 1.04
N SER A 14 31.97 -42.14 0.68
CA SER A 14 30.87 -42.51 -0.22
C SER A 14 29.47 -42.49 0.39
N GLY A 15 29.36 -42.19 1.69
CA GLY A 15 28.06 -41.95 2.33
C GLY A 15 27.47 -40.61 1.91
N LYS A 16 26.13 -40.49 2.02
CA LYS A 16 25.42 -39.22 1.80
C LYS A 16 25.67 -38.22 2.94
N ALA A 17 25.65 -36.93 2.64
CA ALA A 17 25.75 -35.90 3.66
C ALA A 17 24.46 -35.81 4.50
N GLY A 18 24.57 -35.32 5.73
CA GLY A 18 23.43 -35.25 6.64
C GLY A 18 22.40 -34.21 6.22
N LYS A 19 21.11 -34.49 6.44
CA LYS A 19 20.02 -33.52 6.29
C LYS A 19 20.04 -32.51 7.42
N ILE A 20 19.82 -31.23 7.10
CA ILE A 20 19.64 -30.15 8.08
C ILE A 20 18.17 -29.76 8.09
N THR A 21 17.57 -29.65 9.28
CA THR A 21 16.20 -29.17 9.46
C THR A 21 16.18 -28.13 10.57
N ILE A 22 15.72 -26.93 10.24
CA ILE A 22 15.63 -25.80 11.18
C ILE A 22 14.18 -25.35 11.23
N LYS A 23 13.64 -25.30 12.45
CA LYS A 23 12.30 -24.77 12.72
C LYS A 23 12.39 -23.70 13.80
N SER A 24 11.88 -22.52 13.53
CA SER A 24 11.89 -21.39 14.45
C SER A 24 10.67 -20.50 14.24
N LEU A 25 10.48 -19.52 15.12
CA LEU A 25 9.53 -18.42 14.91
C LEU A 25 10.13 -17.28 14.10
N ASN A 26 11.43 -17.04 14.28
CA ASN A 26 12.21 -16.10 13.47
C ASN A 26 13.60 -16.69 13.20
N ILE A 27 14.11 -16.49 11.99
CA ILE A 27 15.46 -16.93 11.61
C ILE A 27 16.24 -15.75 11.05
N VAL A 28 17.38 -15.46 11.65
CA VAL A 28 18.31 -14.44 11.17
C VAL A 28 19.69 -15.05 11.02
N LEU A 29 20.22 -15.02 9.80
CA LEU A 29 21.63 -15.26 9.50
C LEU A 29 22.27 -13.93 9.12
N SER A 30 23.30 -13.53 9.84
CA SER A 30 24.06 -12.33 9.51
C SER A 30 25.56 -12.51 9.73
N GLU A 31 26.34 -11.61 9.14
CA GLU A 31 27.78 -11.47 9.34
C GLU A 31 28.56 -12.72 8.89
N ASN A 32 28.38 -13.14 7.65
CA ASN A 32 29.00 -14.34 7.05
C ASN A 32 28.62 -15.63 7.79
N SER A 33 27.39 -15.72 8.29
CA SER A 33 26.89 -16.97 8.88
C SER A 33 26.50 -17.96 7.79
N THR A 34 26.74 -19.25 8.03
CA THR A 34 26.59 -20.31 7.02
C THR A 34 25.73 -21.47 7.50
N ILE A 35 24.91 -22.01 6.61
CA ILE A 35 24.27 -23.33 6.77
C ILE A 35 24.69 -24.18 5.59
N THR A 36 25.36 -25.32 5.82
CA THR A 36 25.94 -26.11 4.72
C THR A 36 25.71 -27.61 4.87
N SER A 37 25.28 -28.29 3.81
CA SER A 37 25.30 -29.76 3.72
C SER A 37 26.13 -30.20 2.52
N GLU A 38 27.29 -30.81 2.78
CA GLU A 38 28.29 -31.05 1.75
C GLU A 38 28.73 -32.52 1.63
N SER A 39 28.83 -32.99 0.39
CA SER A 39 29.53 -34.22 0.02
C SER A 39 30.72 -33.90 -0.86
N THR A 40 31.92 -34.21 -0.36
CA THR A 40 33.17 -33.67 -0.93
C THR A 40 34.07 -34.70 -1.61
N HIS A 41 33.68 -35.97 -1.63
CA HIS A 41 34.47 -37.02 -2.29
C HIS A 41 34.32 -36.92 -3.82
N THR A 42 35.41 -37.01 -4.59
CA THR A 42 35.38 -36.72 -6.03
C THR A 42 35.13 -37.92 -6.94
N ASP A 43 35.39 -39.14 -6.47
CA ASP A 43 35.29 -40.33 -7.34
C ASP A 43 34.07 -41.20 -7.05
N SER A 44 33.55 -41.14 -5.82
CA SER A 44 32.44 -41.96 -5.34
C SER A 44 31.71 -41.25 -4.19
N ALA A 45 31.46 -39.95 -4.30
CA ALA A 45 30.63 -39.26 -3.31
C ALA A 45 29.23 -39.88 -3.21
N GLY A 46 28.66 -39.81 -2.01
CA GLY A 46 27.20 -39.86 -1.87
C GLY A 46 26.60 -38.48 -2.13
N ASP A 47 25.28 -38.41 -2.24
CA ASP A 47 24.58 -37.13 -2.44
C ASP A 47 24.84 -36.12 -1.32
N ALA A 48 24.76 -34.83 -1.64
CA ALA A 48 24.64 -33.80 -0.63
C ALA A 48 23.29 -33.91 0.09
N GLY A 49 23.24 -33.51 1.36
CA GLY A 49 22.03 -33.60 2.16
C GLY A 49 21.13 -32.41 1.92
N ASP A 50 19.82 -32.62 2.10
CA ASP A 50 18.85 -31.54 1.96
C ASP A 50 18.95 -30.55 3.13
N ILE A 51 18.58 -29.30 2.86
CA ILE A 51 18.37 -28.26 3.87
C ILE A 51 16.91 -27.85 3.82
N SER A 52 16.21 -28.03 4.95
CA SER A 52 14.82 -27.57 5.11
C SER A 52 14.74 -26.57 6.25
N ILE A 53 14.27 -25.37 5.93
CA ILE A 53 14.10 -24.26 6.87
C ILE A 53 12.64 -23.85 6.85
N SER A 54 11.98 -23.92 8.00
CA SER A 54 10.60 -23.47 8.15
C SER A 54 10.49 -22.47 9.29
N ASP A 55 9.84 -21.35 9.03
CA ASP A 55 9.64 -20.26 9.97
C ASP A 55 8.19 -19.75 9.93
N ASN A 56 7.67 -19.26 11.06
CA ASN A 56 6.30 -18.78 11.14
C ASN A 56 6.17 -17.24 11.01
N GLU A 57 7.27 -16.50 10.88
CA GLU A 57 7.22 -15.06 10.71
C GLU A 57 8.18 -14.57 9.64
N THR A 58 9.49 -14.57 9.90
CA THR A 58 10.47 -13.94 9.03
C THR A 58 11.80 -14.67 9.03
N ILE A 59 12.29 -14.93 7.82
CA ILE A 59 13.64 -15.39 7.53
C ILE A 59 14.45 -14.24 6.93
N VAL A 60 15.57 -13.89 7.56
CA VAL A 60 16.50 -12.87 7.06
C VAL A 60 17.88 -13.48 6.87
N LEU A 61 18.42 -13.38 5.67
CA LEU A 61 19.84 -13.60 5.41
C LEU A 61 20.45 -12.27 4.97
N LYS A 62 21.49 -11.84 5.68
CA LYS A 62 22.18 -10.59 5.33
C LYS A 62 23.68 -10.66 5.53
N ASN A 63 24.40 -9.66 5.01
CA ASN A 63 25.83 -9.46 5.24
C ASN A 63 26.67 -10.72 4.88
N ASN A 64 26.58 -11.15 3.62
CA ASN A 64 27.30 -12.30 3.04
C ASN A 64 26.99 -13.64 3.70
N SER A 65 25.80 -13.81 4.27
CA SER A 65 25.38 -15.09 4.84
C SER A 65 24.91 -16.04 3.73
N THR A 66 25.13 -17.35 3.93
CA THR A 66 24.90 -18.35 2.89
C THR A 66 24.16 -19.58 3.39
N ILE A 67 23.30 -20.15 2.53
CA ILE A 67 22.74 -21.50 2.68
C ILE A 67 23.18 -22.32 1.48
N THR A 68 23.86 -23.44 1.70
CA THR A 68 24.51 -24.18 0.62
C THR A 68 24.34 -25.68 0.74
N THR A 69 23.91 -26.33 -0.34
CA THR A 69 24.14 -27.78 -0.54
C THR A 69 25.18 -27.95 -1.65
N LYS A 70 26.12 -28.87 -1.44
CA LYS A 70 27.19 -29.07 -2.44
C LYS A 70 27.59 -30.53 -2.54
N ALA A 71 27.60 -31.07 -3.75
CA ALA A 71 28.15 -32.38 -4.03
C ALA A 71 29.31 -32.27 -5.03
N ALA A 72 30.39 -32.99 -4.75
CA ALA A 72 31.56 -33.00 -5.63
C ALA A 72 31.29 -33.81 -6.91
N SER A 73 30.85 -35.06 -6.77
CA SER A 73 30.67 -35.99 -7.89
C SER A 73 29.36 -36.80 -7.88
N ALA A 74 28.37 -36.34 -7.11
CA ALA A 74 27.07 -36.99 -6.91
C ALA A 74 25.94 -35.95 -6.95
N GLY A 75 24.70 -36.35 -6.64
CA GLY A 75 23.54 -35.47 -6.67
C GLY A 75 23.60 -34.31 -5.65
N GLY A 76 23.14 -33.14 -6.09
CA GLY A 76 22.99 -31.98 -5.21
C GLY A 76 21.80 -32.15 -4.26
N GLY A 77 21.93 -31.65 -3.03
CA GLY A 77 20.84 -31.63 -2.05
C GLY A 77 19.85 -30.52 -2.36
N ASN A 78 18.58 -30.71 -2.05
CA ASN A 78 17.56 -29.68 -2.25
C ASN A 78 17.58 -28.67 -1.09
N ILE A 79 17.23 -27.43 -1.40
CA ILE A 79 16.99 -26.39 -0.38
C ILE A 79 15.52 -26.02 -0.42
N SER A 80 14.85 -26.14 0.72
CA SER A 80 13.46 -25.74 0.91
C SER A 80 13.38 -24.72 2.04
N ILE A 81 12.91 -23.52 1.72
CA ILE A 81 12.76 -22.39 2.63
C ILE A 81 11.30 -21.98 2.62
N GLN A 82 10.66 -22.08 3.77
CA GLN A 82 9.28 -21.70 3.96
C GLN A 82 9.17 -20.71 5.12
N SER A 83 8.52 -19.58 4.89
CA SER A 83 8.24 -18.57 5.92
C SER A 83 6.80 -18.11 5.77
N GLU A 84 6.01 -18.03 6.84
CA GLU A 84 4.62 -17.59 6.71
C GLU A 84 4.49 -16.15 6.20
N LYS A 85 5.32 -15.20 6.67
CA LYS A 85 5.20 -13.78 6.29
C LYS A 85 6.31 -13.32 5.34
N ASN A 86 7.58 -13.43 5.72
CA ASN A 86 8.65 -12.82 4.94
C ASN A 86 9.91 -13.66 4.75
N VAL A 87 10.53 -13.51 3.58
CA VAL A 87 11.91 -13.90 3.29
C VAL A 87 12.69 -12.70 2.73
N TYR A 88 13.72 -12.27 3.44
CA TYR A 88 14.58 -11.15 3.08
C TYR A 88 16.02 -11.64 2.83
N LEU A 89 16.52 -11.49 1.61
CA LEU A 89 17.92 -11.74 1.25
C LEU A 89 18.61 -10.43 0.90
N GLU A 90 19.62 -10.04 1.67
CA GLU A 90 20.37 -8.80 1.46
C GLU A 90 21.88 -9.07 1.42
N ASN A 91 22.51 -8.96 0.25
CA ASN A 91 23.90 -9.39 0.05
C ASN A 91 24.12 -10.82 0.57
N ALA A 92 23.26 -11.75 0.15
CA ALA A 92 23.23 -13.12 0.67
C ALA A 92 23.06 -14.12 -0.47
N SER A 93 23.39 -15.40 -0.22
CA SER A 93 23.24 -16.44 -1.24
C SER A 93 22.59 -17.72 -0.74
N ILE A 94 21.75 -18.30 -1.59
CA ILE A 94 21.22 -19.65 -1.46
C ILE A 94 21.74 -20.44 -2.67
N THR A 95 22.40 -21.56 -2.43
CA THR A 95 23.10 -22.25 -3.52
C THR A 95 23.00 -23.77 -3.39
N THR A 96 22.56 -24.43 -4.45
CA THR A 96 22.81 -25.85 -4.67
C THR A 96 23.83 -25.96 -5.80
N HIS A 97 24.83 -26.83 -5.63
CA HIS A 97 25.86 -26.97 -6.65
C HIS A 97 26.44 -28.37 -6.78
N VAL A 98 26.65 -28.81 -8.02
CA VAL A 98 27.34 -30.06 -8.37
C VAL A 98 28.51 -29.74 -9.31
N THR A 99 29.73 -30.15 -8.95
CA THR A 99 30.96 -29.74 -9.67
C THR A 99 31.48 -30.72 -10.72
N GLN A 100 31.36 -32.03 -10.50
CA GLN A 100 31.98 -33.05 -11.37
C GLN A 100 31.08 -34.28 -11.59
N GLY A 101 29.94 -34.35 -10.90
CA GLY A 101 28.99 -35.46 -11.00
C GLY A 101 28.08 -35.32 -12.22
N HIS A 102 27.76 -36.45 -12.86
CA HIS A 102 26.73 -36.50 -13.91
C HIS A 102 25.31 -36.40 -13.35
N ASP A 103 25.17 -36.50 -12.04
CA ASP A 103 23.92 -36.29 -11.34
C ASP A 103 23.53 -34.81 -11.32
N ASP A 104 22.25 -34.57 -11.12
CA ASP A 104 21.64 -33.26 -11.24
C ASP A 104 21.90 -32.40 -9.99
N ALA A 105 21.89 -31.08 -10.18
CA ALA A 105 21.86 -30.15 -9.07
C ALA A 105 20.50 -30.21 -8.36
N GLY A 106 20.52 -30.03 -7.04
CA GLY A 106 19.29 -29.97 -6.26
C GLY A 106 18.48 -28.71 -6.57
N SER A 107 17.17 -28.77 -6.38
CA SER A 107 16.29 -27.62 -6.60
C SER A 107 16.25 -26.69 -5.39
N VAL A 108 15.96 -25.42 -5.63
CA VAL A 108 15.67 -24.42 -4.59
C VAL A 108 14.18 -24.12 -4.59
N ASN A 109 13.52 -24.33 -3.46
CA ASN A 109 12.12 -24.00 -3.26
C ASN A 109 12.02 -22.92 -2.18
N LEU A 110 11.40 -21.79 -2.51
CA LEU A 110 11.21 -20.67 -1.61
C LEU A 110 9.73 -20.29 -1.60
N SER A 111 9.09 -20.32 -0.44
CA SER A 111 7.69 -19.95 -0.29
C SER A 111 7.48 -19.01 0.89
N SER A 112 6.84 -17.86 0.63
CA SER A 112 6.44 -16.88 1.65
C SER A 112 5.44 -15.88 1.12
N GLU A 113 4.69 -15.17 1.98
CA GLU A 113 3.83 -14.06 1.53
C GLU A 113 4.67 -12.98 0.82
N PHE A 114 5.80 -12.58 1.40
CA PHE A 114 6.69 -11.55 0.85
C PHE A 114 8.12 -12.05 0.66
N VAL A 115 8.69 -11.85 -0.53
CA VAL A 115 10.07 -12.23 -0.87
C VAL A 115 10.80 -11.02 -1.45
N LEU A 116 11.89 -10.62 -0.81
CA LEU A 116 12.76 -9.55 -1.28
C LEU A 116 14.19 -10.05 -1.47
N LEU A 117 14.68 -9.87 -2.70
CA LEU A 117 16.05 -10.13 -3.09
C LEU A 117 16.74 -8.78 -3.33
N ASN A 118 17.73 -8.44 -2.51
CA ASN A 118 18.55 -7.25 -2.66
C ASN A 118 20.03 -7.63 -2.71
N LYS A 119 20.66 -7.52 -3.87
CA LYS A 119 22.03 -8.02 -4.13
C LYS A 119 22.20 -9.49 -3.73
N ALA A 120 21.16 -10.29 -3.96
CA ALA A 120 21.10 -11.68 -3.50
C ALA A 120 21.24 -12.65 -4.66
N ASN A 121 21.81 -13.83 -4.39
CA ASN A 121 22.00 -14.87 -5.39
C ASN A 121 21.25 -16.14 -4.99
N ILE A 122 20.36 -16.63 -5.86
CA ILE A 122 19.76 -17.96 -5.73
C ILE A 122 20.24 -18.78 -6.92
N ILE A 123 21.04 -19.81 -6.65
CA ILE A 123 21.78 -20.56 -7.66
C ILE A 123 21.49 -22.05 -7.49
N ALA A 124 21.06 -22.71 -8.56
CA ALA A 124 20.82 -24.14 -8.63
C ALA A 124 21.60 -24.75 -9.80
N LYS A 125 22.93 -24.78 -9.67
CA LYS A 125 23.83 -24.95 -10.82
C LYS A 125 24.51 -26.31 -10.85
N ALA A 126 24.64 -26.89 -12.04
CA ALA A 126 25.46 -28.08 -12.27
C ALA A 126 26.57 -27.84 -13.30
N ASP A 127 27.72 -28.49 -13.11
CA ASP A 127 28.81 -28.45 -14.09
C ASP A 127 28.66 -29.56 -15.15
N ALA A 128 28.28 -30.78 -14.76
CA ALA A 128 28.15 -31.92 -15.66
C ALA A 128 26.70 -32.40 -15.87
N GLY A 129 25.95 -32.64 -14.78
CA GLY A 129 24.52 -33.02 -14.81
C GLY A 129 23.57 -31.88 -15.13
N HIS A 130 22.26 -32.07 -14.94
CA HIS A 130 21.25 -31.04 -15.21
C HIS A 130 21.25 -29.97 -14.11
N GLY A 131 20.95 -28.72 -14.49
CA GLY A 131 20.74 -27.63 -13.55
C GLY A 131 19.46 -27.87 -12.74
N GLY A 132 19.46 -27.45 -11.48
CA GLY A 132 18.30 -27.62 -10.61
C GLY A 132 17.25 -26.56 -10.89
N ASP A 133 15.98 -26.88 -10.63
CA ASP A 133 14.90 -25.91 -10.78
C ASP A 133 14.88 -24.93 -9.59
N ILE A 134 14.49 -23.68 -9.86
CA ILE A 134 14.26 -22.66 -8.83
C ILE A 134 12.77 -22.33 -8.83
N PHE A 135 12.08 -22.67 -7.75
CA PHE A 135 10.66 -22.39 -7.53
C PHE A 135 10.50 -21.33 -6.44
N ILE A 136 9.90 -20.20 -6.79
CA ILE A 136 9.59 -19.11 -5.85
C ILE A 136 8.10 -18.88 -5.89
N VAL A 137 7.43 -19.05 -4.75
CA VAL A 137 5.98 -18.81 -4.60
C VAL A 137 5.79 -17.70 -3.58
N ALA A 138 5.27 -16.56 -4.02
CA ALA A 138 5.03 -15.42 -3.15
C ALA A 138 3.87 -14.52 -3.57
N GLU A 139 3.13 -13.98 -2.61
CA GLU A 139 2.12 -12.95 -2.90
C GLU A 139 2.77 -11.66 -3.42
N HIS A 140 3.99 -11.38 -2.94
CA HIS A 140 4.79 -10.25 -3.35
C HIS A 140 6.25 -10.66 -3.55
N PHE A 141 6.76 -10.50 -4.77
CA PHE A 141 8.15 -10.77 -5.12
C PHE A 141 8.85 -9.50 -5.64
N ILE A 142 9.92 -9.10 -4.96
CA ILE A 142 10.76 -7.97 -5.37
C ILE A 142 12.20 -8.45 -5.52
N GLN A 143 12.79 -8.15 -6.67
CA GLN A 143 14.19 -8.46 -6.98
C GLN A 143 14.91 -7.20 -7.43
N SER A 144 16.03 -6.88 -6.78
CA SER A 144 16.94 -5.83 -7.23
C SER A 144 17.64 -6.23 -8.53
N SER A 145 18.01 -5.25 -9.36
CA SER A 145 18.67 -5.49 -10.66
C SER A 145 20.03 -6.20 -10.57
N ASP A 146 20.66 -6.17 -9.39
CA ASP A 146 21.92 -6.84 -9.08
C ASP A 146 21.75 -8.17 -8.34
N SER A 147 20.51 -8.63 -8.14
CA SER A 147 20.23 -9.99 -7.66
C SER A 147 20.17 -10.97 -8.83
N THR A 148 20.67 -12.18 -8.64
CA THR A 148 20.78 -13.21 -9.68
C THR A 148 20.00 -14.47 -9.32
N LEU A 149 19.24 -15.00 -10.29
CA LEU A 149 18.66 -16.34 -10.26
C LEU A 149 19.34 -17.15 -11.37
N ASP A 150 20.03 -18.24 -11.03
CA ASP A 150 20.80 -19.04 -11.99
C ASP A 150 20.53 -20.55 -11.80
N ALA A 151 19.78 -21.15 -12.73
CA ALA A 151 19.50 -22.58 -12.79
C ALA A 151 20.34 -23.30 -13.88
N SER A 152 21.45 -22.69 -14.31
CA SER A 152 22.20 -23.18 -15.48
C SER A 152 22.90 -24.51 -15.24
N SER A 153 23.17 -25.20 -16.35
CA SER A 153 24.20 -26.24 -16.41
C SER A 153 25.25 -25.92 -17.45
N LYS A 154 26.51 -26.30 -17.19
CA LYS A 154 27.61 -26.07 -18.13
C LYS A 154 27.61 -27.07 -19.29
N THR A 155 27.35 -28.35 -19.03
CA THR A 155 27.27 -29.38 -20.11
C THR A 155 25.95 -30.11 -20.17
N GLY A 156 25.15 -30.08 -19.09
CA GLY A 156 23.81 -30.64 -19.06
C GLY A 156 22.75 -29.63 -19.50
N ILE A 157 21.48 -30.01 -19.38
CA ILE A 157 20.36 -29.09 -19.64
C ILE A 157 20.20 -28.18 -18.43
N SER A 158 19.95 -26.90 -18.67
CA SER A 158 19.65 -25.95 -17.60
C SER A 158 18.28 -26.20 -17.00
N GLY A 159 18.15 -26.01 -15.69
CA GLY A 159 16.88 -26.04 -14.99
C GLY A 159 16.02 -24.82 -15.30
N ASN A 160 14.78 -24.86 -14.82
CA ASN A 160 13.80 -23.80 -15.01
C ASN A 160 13.74 -22.90 -13.78
N ILE A 161 13.48 -21.62 -14.02
CA ILE A 161 13.19 -20.65 -12.97
C ILE A 161 11.70 -20.33 -13.07
N PHE A 162 10.94 -20.72 -12.05
CA PHE A 162 9.51 -20.49 -11.94
C PHE A 162 9.22 -19.58 -10.77
N ILE A 163 8.63 -18.42 -11.06
CA ILE A 163 8.22 -17.44 -10.07
C ILE A 163 6.71 -17.31 -10.18
N ASP A 164 6.00 -17.78 -9.16
CA ASP A 164 4.57 -17.58 -8.98
C ASP A 164 4.36 -16.40 -8.04
N SER A 165 4.15 -15.24 -8.63
CA SER A 165 3.78 -14.03 -7.91
C SER A 165 2.89 -13.15 -8.79
N PRO A 166 1.79 -12.58 -8.28
CA PRO A 166 1.01 -11.59 -9.00
C PRO A 166 1.93 -10.45 -9.44
N ASN A 167 2.05 -10.23 -10.75
CA ASN A 167 2.94 -9.24 -11.37
C ASN A 167 2.87 -7.86 -10.68
N SER A 168 3.69 -7.63 -9.66
CA SER A 168 4.05 -6.28 -9.20
C SER A 168 5.18 -5.82 -10.11
N LYS A 169 4.83 -5.42 -11.33
CA LYS A 169 5.79 -4.84 -12.29
C LYS A 169 6.47 -3.64 -11.65
N MET A 170 7.69 -3.85 -11.18
CA MET A 170 8.58 -2.81 -10.67
C MET A 170 9.39 -2.16 -11.80
N ASP A 171 9.13 -2.54 -13.06
CA ASP A 171 9.70 -1.91 -14.26
C ASP A 171 9.33 -0.42 -14.40
N GLU A 172 8.30 0.07 -13.69
CA GLU A 172 8.00 1.51 -13.64
C GLU A 172 8.97 2.31 -12.74
N LEU A 173 9.80 1.65 -11.92
CA LEU A 173 10.79 2.30 -11.05
C LEU A 173 12.19 2.41 -11.68
N THR A 174 12.43 1.80 -12.84
CA THR A 174 13.76 1.77 -13.52
C THR A 174 13.86 2.65 -14.76
N SER A 175 12.88 3.54 -15.00
CA SER A 175 13.08 4.62 -15.98
C SER A 175 14.21 5.53 -15.51
N ALA A 176 15.41 5.32 -16.07
CA ALA A 176 16.60 6.10 -15.78
C ALA A 176 16.29 7.60 -15.87
N LEU A 177 16.73 8.39 -14.87
CA LEU A 177 16.65 9.83 -14.96
C LEU A 177 17.44 10.28 -16.20
N PRO A 178 16.83 11.07 -17.11
CA PRO A 178 17.51 11.52 -18.32
C PRO A 178 18.80 12.27 -17.95
N THR A 179 19.93 11.82 -18.49
CA THR A 179 21.27 12.39 -18.23
C THR A 179 21.57 13.66 -19.04
N GLN A 180 20.63 14.12 -19.87
CA GLN A 180 20.73 15.42 -20.52
C GLN A 180 19.97 16.46 -19.69
N PRO A 181 20.58 17.59 -19.28
CA PRO A 181 19.80 18.72 -18.81
C PRO A 181 18.85 19.13 -19.94
N LEU A 182 17.57 19.25 -19.61
CA LEU A 182 16.54 19.73 -20.53
C LEU A 182 17.00 21.04 -21.18
N LYS A 183 17.17 21.05 -22.50
CA LYS A 183 17.41 22.28 -23.28
C LYS A 183 16.19 23.18 -23.16
N ALA A 184 16.21 24.10 -22.20
CA ALA A 184 15.09 24.96 -21.86
C ALA A 184 14.60 25.78 -23.08
N GLU A 185 15.48 26.09 -24.05
CA GLU A 185 15.11 26.82 -25.27
C GLU A 185 14.09 26.07 -26.15
N ASN A 186 14.12 24.73 -26.17
CA ASN A 186 13.19 23.91 -26.95
C ASN A 186 11.90 23.60 -26.20
N TRP A 187 11.88 23.87 -24.89
CA TRP A 187 10.78 23.56 -23.98
C TRP A 187 10.05 24.82 -23.48
N ILE A 188 10.53 26.01 -23.83
CA ILE A 188 9.70 27.22 -23.88
C ILE A 188 8.71 27.03 -25.03
N LYS A 189 7.64 26.28 -24.74
CA LYS A 189 6.41 26.33 -25.53
C LYS A 189 5.94 27.78 -25.47
N ARG A 190 5.62 28.36 -26.64
CA ARG A 190 4.85 29.61 -26.76
C ARG A 190 3.81 29.64 -25.61
N PRO A 191 3.76 30.70 -24.79
CA PRO A 191 2.95 30.73 -23.58
C PRO A 191 1.52 30.22 -23.83
N CYS A 192 1.07 29.29 -23.01
CA CYS A 192 -0.24 28.63 -23.14
C CYS A 192 -1.42 29.62 -23.18
N ALA A 193 -1.26 30.81 -22.60
CA ALA A 193 -2.22 31.92 -22.68
C ALA A 193 -2.54 32.39 -24.11
N LYS A 194 -1.70 32.08 -25.10
CA LYS A 194 -1.93 32.39 -26.52
C LYS A 194 -2.41 31.20 -27.36
N ARG A 195 -2.52 29.99 -26.77
CA ARG A 195 -2.68 28.75 -27.55
C ARG A 195 -4.01 28.02 -27.36
N LEU A 196 -4.77 28.27 -26.30
CA LEU A 196 -6.11 27.72 -26.13
C LEU A 196 -7.02 28.75 -25.46
N GLY A 197 -8.08 29.16 -26.17
CA GLY A 197 -9.30 29.57 -25.50
C GLY A 197 -9.97 28.30 -24.96
N GLY A 198 -10.31 28.31 -23.67
CA GLY A 198 -11.02 27.22 -22.99
C GLY A 198 -10.21 26.51 -21.90
N ASP A 199 -10.95 25.85 -21.00
CA ASP A 199 -10.48 25.29 -19.73
C ASP A 199 -9.77 23.93 -19.88
N ALA A 200 -8.53 23.82 -19.38
CA ALA A 200 -7.80 22.55 -19.25
C ALA A 200 -7.31 22.35 -17.80
N SER A 201 -7.50 21.14 -17.26
CA SER A 201 -7.29 20.83 -15.84
C SER A 201 -5.82 20.80 -15.40
N GLN A 202 -5.55 21.34 -14.21
CA GLN A 202 -4.23 21.43 -13.57
C GLN A 202 -4.27 20.75 -12.18
N LEU A 203 -3.19 20.06 -11.79
CA LEU A 203 -3.00 19.61 -10.41
C LEU A 203 -2.50 20.79 -9.56
N VAL A 204 -3.27 21.16 -8.53
CA VAL A 204 -2.95 22.26 -7.61
C VAL A 204 -2.82 21.67 -6.20
N VAL A 205 -1.64 21.80 -5.59
CA VAL A 205 -1.48 21.55 -4.15
C VAL A 205 -2.09 22.74 -3.43
N LEU A 206 -3.34 22.59 -2.99
CA LEU A 206 -4.06 23.63 -2.26
C LEU A 206 -3.65 23.59 -0.78
N PRO A 207 -3.04 24.65 -0.22
CA PRO A 207 -2.87 24.77 1.22
C PRO A 207 -4.26 24.83 1.90
N ARG A 208 -4.32 24.66 3.23
CA ARG A 208 -5.55 24.98 3.98
C ARG A 208 -6.00 26.39 3.60
N ASP A 209 -7.27 26.52 3.23
CA ASP A 209 -7.80 27.76 2.65
C ASP A 209 -8.17 28.79 3.71
N GLY A 210 -8.16 28.39 4.97
CA GLY A 210 -8.40 29.25 6.13
C GLY A 210 -7.84 28.62 7.41
N ILE A 211 -7.67 29.46 8.43
CA ILE A 211 -7.33 29.02 9.78
C ILE A 211 -8.64 28.55 10.44
N PRO A 212 -8.68 27.36 11.09
CA PRO A 212 -9.85 26.93 11.85
C PRO A 212 -10.30 28.03 12.83
N THR A 213 -11.61 28.16 13.04
CA THR A 213 -12.17 29.16 13.96
C THR A 213 -11.51 29.03 15.34
N PRO A 214 -10.93 30.13 15.89
CA PRO A 214 -10.38 30.14 17.23
C PRO A 214 -11.43 29.72 18.27
N LEU A 215 -10.98 29.19 19.42
CA LEU A 215 -11.88 28.74 20.48
C LEU A 215 -12.80 29.85 21.01
N ASP A 216 -12.34 31.10 20.97
CA ASP A 216 -13.06 32.29 21.46
C ASP A 216 -13.88 33.03 20.37
N ASP A 217 -13.93 32.49 19.15
CA ASP A 217 -14.74 33.07 18.07
C ASP A 217 -16.21 32.63 18.18
N TRP A 218 -17.11 33.35 17.51
CA TRP A 218 -18.51 32.96 17.40
C TRP A 218 -18.57 31.69 16.54
N HIS A 219 -18.67 30.53 17.20
CA HIS A 219 -18.71 29.24 16.54
C HIS A 219 -19.88 29.17 15.56
N ALA A 220 -19.60 28.58 14.39
CA ALA A 220 -20.66 28.20 13.49
C ALA A 220 -21.67 27.31 14.23
N MET A 221 -22.93 27.36 13.82
CA MET A 221 -24.00 26.51 14.35
C MET A 221 -23.50 25.06 14.50
N PRO A 222 -23.79 24.31 15.60
CA PRO A 222 -23.39 22.91 15.67
C PRO A 222 -24.03 22.12 14.52
N PRO A 223 -23.40 21.04 14.03
CA PRO A 223 -24.02 20.24 12.99
C PRO A 223 -25.27 19.58 13.57
N PHE A 224 -26.32 19.48 12.78
CA PHE A 224 -27.53 18.83 13.24
C PHE A 224 -27.34 17.31 13.22
N ILE A 225 -27.87 16.67 14.25
CA ILE A 225 -27.79 15.23 14.45
C ILE A 225 -29.21 14.72 14.58
N VAL A 226 -29.59 13.81 13.69
CA VAL A 226 -30.84 13.06 13.80
C VAL A 226 -30.50 11.66 14.28
N GLU A 227 -31.32 11.13 15.17
CA GLU A 227 -31.19 9.77 15.67
C GLU A 227 -31.35 8.78 14.50
N SER A 228 -30.41 7.85 14.39
CA SER A 228 -30.34 6.89 13.29
C SER A 228 -29.91 5.53 13.84
N GLN A 229 -30.50 4.46 13.31
CA GLN A 229 -30.09 3.09 13.62
C GLN A 229 -28.91 2.62 12.74
N HIS A 230 -28.48 3.44 11.78
CA HIS A 230 -27.43 3.07 10.85
C HIS A 230 -26.05 3.19 11.51
N SER A 231 -25.33 2.06 11.59
CA SER A 231 -24.02 1.96 12.27
C SER A 231 -23.00 3.00 11.81
N LEU A 232 -22.87 3.23 10.50
CA LEU A 232 -21.98 4.26 9.95
C LEU A 232 -22.31 5.68 10.45
N ILE A 233 -23.60 6.02 10.56
CA ILE A 233 -24.03 7.36 11.02
C ILE A 233 -23.70 7.52 12.50
N LEU A 234 -23.94 6.48 13.32
CA LEU A 234 -23.60 6.48 14.74
C LEU A 234 -22.09 6.68 14.96
N GLN A 235 -21.25 5.96 14.20
CA GLN A 235 -19.80 6.12 14.26
C GLN A 235 -19.36 7.50 13.78
N ALA A 236 -19.91 8.00 12.68
CA ALA A 236 -19.56 9.32 12.15
C ALA A 236 -19.90 10.44 13.13
N VAL A 237 -21.06 10.37 13.79
CA VAL A 237 -21.46 11.31 14.85
C VAL A 237 -20.51 11.23 16.05
N GLU A 238 -20.08 10.04 16.45
CA GLU A 238 -19.13 9.85 17.55
C GLU A 238 -17.76 10.48 17.26
N TYR A 239 -17.24 10.33 16.04
CA TYR A 239 -15.99 10.98 15.64
C TYR A 239 -16.10 12.51 15.62
N VAL A 240 -17.24 13.06 15.17
CA VAL A 240 -17.51 14.51 15.25
C VAL A 240 -17.49 14.99 16.70
N LYS A 241 -18.13 14.26 17.63
CA LYS A 241 -18.14 14.59 19.06
C LYS A 241 -16.74 14.56 19.70
N LYS A 242 -15.87 13.67 19.23
CA LYS A 242 -14.46 13.56 19.68
C LYS A 242 -13.53 14.59 19.03
N GLY A 243 -14.00 15.37 18.07
CA GLY A 243 -13.17 16.29 17.28
C GLY A 243 -12.25 15.59 16.26
N GLN A 244 -12.47 14.30 15.99
CA GLN A 244 -11.71 13.52 15.01
C GLN A 244 -12.31 13.74 13.61
N PHE A 245 -12.12 14.95 13.07
CA PHE A 245 -12.81 15.39 11.86
C PHE A 245 -12.38 14.65 10.59
N GLU A 246 -11.13 14.23 10.45
CA GLU A 246 -10.67 13.49 9.27
C GLU A 246 -11.33 12.11 9.17
N ASP A 247 -11.43 11.39 10.28
CA ASP A 247 -12.12 10.10 10.35
C ASP A 247 -13.63 10.28 10.10
N ALA A 248 -14.23 11.34 10.67
CA ALA A 248 -15.61 11.69 10.43
C ALA A 248 -15.89 11.99 8.94
N ILE A 249 -15.01 12.72 8.25
CA ILE A 249 -15.14 13.06 6.83
C ILE A 249 -15.21 11.78 5.98
N GLN A 250 -14.33 10.81 6.25
CA GLN A 250 -14.34 9.54 5.51
C GLN A 250 -15.67 8.81 5.65
N LEU A 251 -16.22 8.75 6.87
CA LEU A 251 -17.51 8.09 7.11
C LEU A 251 -18.68 8.86 6.52
N TRP A 252 -18.72 10.19 6.65
CA TRP A 252 -19.81 10.99 6.09
C TRP A 252 -19.81 10.97 4.56
N ASN A 253 -18.65 10.92 3.90
CA ASN A 253 -18.57 10.70 2.45
C ASN A 253 -19.20 9.36 2.05
N ARG A 254 -19.00 8.29 2.85
CA ARG A 254 -19.67 7.00 2.62
C ARG A 254 -21.18 7.10 2.84
N VAL A 255 -21.63 7.78 3.89
CA VAL A 255 -23.06 8.00 4.15
C VAL A 255 -23.72 8.75 2.97
N MET A 256 -23.07 9.78 2.42
CA MET A 256 -23.59 10.52 1.25
C MET A 256 -23.80 9.65 0.01
N LEU A 257 -23.05 8.55 -0.14
CA LEU A 257 -23.20 7.61 -1.25
C LEU A 257 -24.34 6.60 -1.03
N LEU A 258 -24.78 6.41 0.22
CA LEU A 258 -25.79 5.41 0.58
C LEU A 258 -27.22 5.96 0.54
N PHE A 259 -27.40 7.27 0.68
CA PHE A 259 -28.72 7.90 0.81
C PHE A 259 -28.97 8.90 -0.32
N THR A 260 -30.24 9.01 -0.74
CA THR A 260 -30.61 9.95 -1.80
C THR A 260 -30.84 11.37 -1.25
N PRO A 261 -30.74 12.42 -2.09
CA PRO A 261 -31.06 13.80 -1.70
C PRO A 261 -32.51 14.06 -1.25
N LYS A 262 -33.34 13.02 -1.12
CA LYS A 262 -34.70 13.08 -0.55
C LYS A 262 -34.76 12.66 0.91
N GLU A 263 -33.70 12.03 1.42
CA GLU A 263 -33.67 11.36 2.71
C GLU A 263 -32.93 12.21 3.76
N THR A 264 -33.39 12.16 5.01
CA THR A 264 -32.78 12.91 6.12
C THR A 264 -31.29 12.61 6.32
N PRO A 265 -30.83 11.34 6.25
CA PRO A 265 -29.41 11.01 6.41
C PRO A 265 -28.48 11.70 5.40
N PHE A 266 -28.96 11.95 4.17
CA PHE A 266 -28.19 12.68 3.17
C PHE A 266 -27.92 14.12 3.63
N TYR A 267 -28.95 14.82 4.11
CA TYR A 267 -28.77 16.19 4.60
C TYR A 267 -27.93 16.23 5.88
N GLN A 268 -28.08 15.25 6.77
CA GLN A 268 -27.25 15.14 7.96
C GLN A 268 -25.78 14.98 7.58
N ALA A 269 -25.48 14.10 6.62
CA ALA A 269 -24.12 13.91 6.14
C ALA A 269 -23.57 15.16 5.45
N LEU A 270 -24.38 15.84 4.65
CA LEU A 270 -24.00 17.10 4.01
C LEU A 270 -23.62 18.18 5.03
N ASP A 271 -24.45 18.39 6.06
CA ASP A 271 -24.17 19.38 7.11
C ASP A 271 -22.91 19.04 7.92
N ASN A 272 -22.77 17.77 8.31
CA ASN A 272 -21.62 17.31 9.08
C ASN A 272 -20.31 17.36 8.27
N LEU A 273 -20.36 17.12 6.95
CA LEU A 273 -19.20 17.31 6.06
C LEU A 273 -18.79 18.78 5.99
N VAL A 274 -19.74 19.69 5.80
CA VAL A 274 -19.45 21.12 5.76
C VAL A 274 -18.81 21.55 7.09
N TYR A 275 -19.38 21.12 8.22
CA TYR A 275 -18.84 21.40 9.54
C TYR A 275 -17.41 20.86 9.73
N ALA A 276 -17.16 19.60 9.37
CA ALA A 276 -15.83 18.98 9.51
C ALA A 276 -14.78 19.62 8.58
N TYR A 277 -15.16 20.01 7.36
CA TYR A 277 -14.26 20.74 6.46
C TYR A 277 -13.94 22.15 6.97
N GLN A 278 -14.88 22.85 7.60
CA GLN A 278 -14.61 24.13 8.26
C GLN A 278 -13.62 23.94 9.43
N ALA A 279 -13.86 22.94 10.28
CA ALA A 279 -13.01 22.64 11.42
C ALA A 279 -11.57 22.24 11.03
N THR A 280 -11.37 21.64 9.85
CA THR A 280 -10.05 21.26 9.32
C THR A 280 -9.38 22.34 8.46
N GLY A 281 -10.05 23.49 8.22
CA GLY A 281 -9.53 24.61 7.43
C GLY A 281 -9.71 24.48 5.90
N HIS A 282 -10.55 23.55 5.44
CA HIS A 282 -10.80 23.28 4.02
C HIS A 282 -12.07 23.99 3.50
N TYR A 283 -12.13 25.32 3.65
CA TYR A 283 -13.32 26.12 3.33
C TYR A 283 -13.77 26.02 1.86
N ARG A 284 -12.87 25.94 0.87
CA ARG A 284 -13.28 25.79 -0.53
C ARG A 284 -13.90 24.42 -0.80
N LYS A 285 -13.40 23.36 -0.17
CA LYS A 285 -14.00 22.01 -0.27
C LYS A 285 -15.41 22.02 0.34
N ALA A 286 -15.58 22.66 1.49
CA ALA A 286 -16.89 22.85 2.11
C ALA A 286 -17.85 23.60 1.17
N ALA A 287 -17.39 24.68 0.53
CA ALA A 287 -18.21 25.51 -0.34
C ALA A 287 -18.66 24.77 -1.60
N ALA A 288 -17.82 23.88 -2.14
CA ALA A 288 -18.15 23.07 -3.31
C ALA A 288 -19.36 22.15 -3.07
N LEU A 289 -19.58 21.70 -1.83
CA LEU A 289 -20.72 20.85 -1.47
C LEU A 289 -22.08 21.55 -1.66
N VAL A 290 -22.11 22.87 -1.85
CA VAL A 290 -23.36 23.62 -2.09
C VAL A 290 -24.12 23.14 -3.32
N ALA A 291 -23.39 22.60 -4.31
CA ALA A 291 -23.93 22.08 -5.56
C ALA A 291 -24.81 20.83 -5.33
N LEU A 292 -24.66 20.15 -4.20
CA LEU A 292 -25.43 18.95 -3.85
C LEU A 292 -26.84 19.27 -3.31
N ILE A 293 -27.18 20.55 -3.10
CA ILE A 293 -28.50 20.95 -2.62
C ILE A 293 -29.50 20.96 -3.80
N PRO A 294 -30.53 20.11 -3.81
CA PRO A 294 -31.49 20.07 -4.90
C PRO A 294 -32.34 21.35 -5.01
N GLU A 295 -32.45 21.92 -6.21
CA GLU A 295 -33.25 23.13 -6.47
C GLU A 295 -34.76 22.84 -6.53
N ASN A 296 -35.18 21.65 -6.99
CA ASN A 296 -36.60 21.32 -7.18
C ASN A 296 -37.30 20.83 -5.90
N ASP A 297 -38.59 21.19 -5.81
CA ASP A 297 -39.48 21.11 -4.66
C ASP A 297 -40.14 19.74 -4.49
N ASN A 298 -39.76 19.00 -3.45
CA ASN A 298 -40.66 18.11 -2.68
C ASN A 298 -40.00 17.51 -1.42
N ILE A 299 -38.89 18.09 -0.97
CA ILE A 299 -38.09 17.54 0.12
C ILE A 299 -38.22 18.47 1.32
N ASN A 300 -38.38 17.88 2.49
CA ASN A 300 -38.65 18.51 3.78
C ASN A 300 -38.07 19.93 3.90
N ASN A 301 -38.96 20.93 3.82
CA ASN A 301 -38.59 22.34 3.73
C ASN A 301 -37.68 22.79 4.88
N GLU A 302 -37.77 22.17 6.06
CA GLU A 302 -36.97 22.56 7.22
C GLU A 302 -35.48 22.18 7.10
N LEU A 303 -35.16 20.98 6.61
CA LEU A 303 -33.77 20.55 6.43
C LEU A 303 -33.04 21.42 5.40
N LYS A 304 -33.74 21.80 4.30
CA LYS A 304 -33.18 22.73 3.32
C LYS A 304 -32.88 24.11 3.92
N LYS A 305 -33.68 24.60 4.87
CA LYS A 305 -33.41 25.89 5.53
C LYS A 305 -32.16 25.80 6.39
N LEU A 306 -32.04 24.75 7.18
CA LEU A 306 -30.90 24.51 8.05
C LEU A 306 -29.58 24.45 7.26
N ILE A 307 -29.61 23.72 6.16
CA ILE A 307 -28.48 23.63 5.23
C ILE A 307 -28.18 24.99 4.58
N ASN A 308 -29.19 25.73 4.11
CA ASN A 308 -28.94 27.07 3.57
C ASN A 308 -28.36 28.02 4.63
N ASN A 309 -28.73 27.87 5.91
CA ASN A 309 -28.12 28.64 6.99
C ASN A 309 -26.64 28.26 7.20
N ARG A 310 -26.32 26.97 7.24
CA ARG A 310 -24.94 26.47 7.28
C ARG A 310 -24.07 27.07 6.17
N PHE A 311 -24.57 27.03 4.94
CA PHE A 311 -23.84 27.58 3.80
C PHE A 311 -23.73 29.10 3.85
N ALA A 312 -24.69 29.81 4.44
CA ALA A 312 -24.55 31.24 4.68
C ALA A 312 -23.38 31.53 5.63
N ASP A 313 -23.29 30.83 6.77
CA ASP A 313 -22.20 30.99 7.74
C ASP A 313 -20.83 30.68 7.10
N LEU A 314 -20.77 29.61 6.29
CA LEU A 314 -19.57 29.26 5.53
C LEU A 314 -19.15 30.40 4.58
N PHE A 315 -20.09 30.94 3.79
CA PHE A 315 -19.78 32.03 2.86
C PHE A 315 -19.41 33.33 3.56
N LEU A 316 -19.99 33.61 4.74
CA LEU A 316 -19.55 34.71 5.60
C LEU A 316 -18.10 34.52 6.04
N SER A 317 -17.74 33.31 6.49
CA SER A 317 -16.38 32.97 6.91
C SER A 317 -15.35 33.13 5.78
N MET A 318 -15.78 32.97 4.53
CA MET A 318 -14.96 33.16 3.33
C MET A 318 -14.97 34.60 2.78
N GLY A 319 -15.66 35.55 3.43
CA GLY A 319 -15.81 36.93 2.95
C GLY A 319 -16.74 37.08 1.74
N GLN A 320 -17.49 36.04 1.36
CA GLN A 320 -18.39 36.03 0.20
C GLN A 320 -19.79 36.56 0.54
N LEU A 321 -19.87 37.85 0.88
CA LEU A 321 -21.10 38.49 1.40
C LEU A 321 -22.33 38.32 0.49
N LYS A 322 -22.16 38.39 -0.84
CA LYS A 322 -23.28 38.22 -1.79
C LYS A 322 -23.83 36.79 -1.80
N ALA A 323 -22.95 35.79 -1.75
CA ALA A 323 -23.34 34.38 -1.70
C ALA A 323 -24.03 34.05 -0.37
N ALA A 324 -23.48 34.56 0.73
CA ALA A 324 -24.09 34.47 2.05
C ALA A 324 -25.50 35.08 2.08
N SER A 325 -25.68 36.29 1.54
CA SER A 325 -26.97 36.97 1.46
C SER A 325 -28.02 36.14 0.71
N ILE A 326 -27.67 35.56 -0.44
CA ILE A 326 -28.58 34.70 -1.22
C ILE A 326 -29.01 33.46 -0.41
N LYS A 327 -28.06 32.84 0.29
CA LYS A 327 -28.34 31.67 1.14
C LYS A 327 -29.21 32.00 2.34
N LEU A 328 -28.96 33.13 2.99
CA LEU A 328 -29.81 33.66 4.06
C LEU A 328 -31.23 33.93 3.53
N GLU A 329 -31.38 34.56 2.37
CA GLU A 329 -32.71 34.79 1.78
C GLU A 329 -33.43 33.48 1.44
N LYS A 330 -32.73 32.45 0.97
CA LYS A 330 -33.30 31.10 0.78
C LYS A 330 -33.70 30.45 2.10
N ALA A 331 -32.89 30.59 3.15
CA ALA A 331 -33.24 30.11 4.50
C ALA A 331 -34.44 30.87 5.09
N LYS A 332 -34.59 32.16 4.75
CA LYS A 332 -35.72 33.01 5.16
C LYS A 332 -36.99 32.80 4.33
N LYS A 333 -36.88 32.39 3.07
CA LYS A 333 -38.04 32.19 2.17
C LYS A 333 -38.97 31.15 2.81
N ASN A 334 -40.17 31.59 3.17
CA ASN A 334 -41.22 30.90 3.96
C ASN A 334 -41.20 31.04 5.49
N ILE A 335 -40.25 31.73 6.14
CA ILE A 335 -40.42 32.18 7.54
C ILE A 335 -41.60 33.17 7.64
N LYS A 336 -41.80 34.00 6.59
CA LYS A 336 -42.97 34.90 6.48
C LYS A 336 -44.31 34.16 6.43
N LYS A 337 -44.37 32.86 6.08
CA LYS A 337 -45.62 32.09 6.10
C LYS A 337 -46.04 31.75 7.53
N TYR A 338 -45.08 31.54 8.45
CA TYR A 338 -45.35 31.33 9.87
C TYR A 338 -45.68 32.62 10.63
N GLN A 339 -45.10 33.76 10.24
CA GLN A 339 -45.49 35.06 10.80
C GLN A 339 -46.86 35.55 10.30
N LYS A 340 -47.26 35.21 9.06
CA LYS A 340 -48.61 35.55 8.56
C LYS A 340 -49.71 34.70 9.23
N ILE A 341 -49.40 33.48 9.68
CA ILE A 341 -50.34 32.63 10.43
C ILE A 341 -50.51 33.12 11.89
N LYS A 342 -49.47 33.65 12.53
CA LYS A 342 -49.59 34.30 13.86
C LYS A 342 -50.12 35.75 13.81
N GLY A 343 -50.09 36.40 12.65
CA GLY A 343 -50.68 37.73 12.45
C GLY A 343 -52.19 37.73 12.23
N ASN A 344 -52.79 36.58 11.87
CA ASN A 344 -54.23 36.43 11.64
C ASN A 344 -54.99 35.78 12.82
N SER A 345 -54.33 35.56 13.96
CA SER A 345 -54.96 35.04 15.19
C SER A 345 -55.08 36.09 16.30
N ARG A 346 -55.07 37.38 15.94
CA ARG A 346 -55.51 38.49 16.80
C ARG A 346 -56.53 39.32 16.04
N ASN A 347 -57.77 38.85 16.08
CA ASN A 347 -58.99 39.65 16.21
C ASN A 347 -60.05 38.77 16.84
#